data_AF-A0A399YVK8-F1
#
_entry.id   AF-A0A399YVK8-F1
#
_cell.length_a   1.000
_cell.length_b   1.000
_cell.length_c   1.000
_cell.angle_alpha   90.00
_cell.angle_beta   90.00
_cell.angle_gamma   90.00
#
_symmetry.space_group_name_H-M   'P 1'
#
loop_
_entity.id
_entity.type
_entity.pdbx_description
1 polymer ?
#
loop_
_entity_poly.entity_id
_entity_poly.type
_entity_poly.pdbx_seq_one_letter_code
_entity_poly.pdbx_strand_id
1 'polypeptide(L)'
;MELPYHLKTLEPLTGALDILRHLRGQSDMLAPVGVLLDDLALSERAFGKAIRRLVTQGYVQYVQMDAEAVYRLTDTGRRAADELIEYEQSTGVRATGTHSIDEFGITGRVVMSVPEAVGPQTAIKVVVGTALDSDSSLPSPVDLIIRLSTVNAQVDSSQDAVLTLAVVPVHHTFTVKSSHKSKVRIRINVYQLKSDGEDVLPCGGFYVDLPVKAGADTERRVAYGSAIALKANA
;
A
#
# COMPACT_ATOMS: atom_id res chain seq x y z
N MET A 1 -8.00 0.21 -23.76
CA MET A 1 -7.80 -0.85 -22.76
C MET A 1 -7.26 -0.17 -21.52
N GLU A 2 -7.65 -0.59 -20.32
CA GLU A 2 -7.07 -0.07 -19.09
C GLU A 2 -6.12 -1.08 -18.46
N LEU A 3 -5.15 -0.57 -17.69
CA LEU A 3 -4.23 -1.43 -16.95
C LEU A 3 -5.05 -2.19 -15.88
N PRO A 4 -4.96 -3.54 -15.82
CA PRO A 4 -5.67 -4.32 -14.82
C PRO A 4 -5.41 -3.82 -13.39
N TYR A 5 -6.45 -3.79 -12.57
CA TYR A 5 -6.42 -3.23 -11.21
C TYR A 5 -5.25 -3.76 -10.37
N HIS A 6 -5.00 -5.07 -10.41
CA HIS A 6 -3.95 -5.70 -9.62
C HIS A 6 -2.52 -5.30 -10.07
N LEU A 7 -2.35 -4.82 -11.31
CA LEU A 7 -1.12 -4.23 -11.84
C LEU A 7 -1.01 -2.74 -11.51
N LYS A 8 -2.12 -1.98 -11.54
CA LYS A 8 -2.17 -0.57 -11.06
C LYS A 8 -1.61 -0.44 -9.64
N THR A 9 -1.86 -1.43 -8.77
CA THR A 9 -1.32 -1.43 -7.38
C THR A 9 0.22 -1.46 -7.29
N LEU A 10 0.92 -1.77 -8.39
CA LEU A 10 2.39 -1.84 -8.47
C LEU A 10 3.03 -0.56 -9.00
N GLU A 11 2.29 0.31 -9.68
CA GLU A 11 2.77 1.60 -10.21
C GLU A 11 3.49 2.51 -9.19
N PRO A 12 3.10 2.55 -7.89
CA PRO A 12 3.78 3.38 -6.90
C PRO A 12 5.15 2.83 -6.46
N LEU A 13 5.48 1.60 -6.86
CA LEU A 13 6.72 0.94 -6.50
C LEU A 13 7.67 1.02 -7.69
N THR A 14 8.64 1.92 -7.58
CA THR A 14 9.71 2.07 -8.56
C THR A 14 10.34 0.72 -8.89
N GLY A 15 10.28 0.34 -10.17
CA GLY A 15 10.84 -0.89 -10.69
C GLY A 15 9.95 -2.14 -10.58
N ALA A 16 8.78 -2.11 -9.92
CA ALA A 16 7.97 -3.33 -9.75
C ALA A 16 7.40 -3.86 -11.08
N LEU A 17 6.84 -2.99 -11.92
CA LEU A 17 6.38 -3.37 -13.25
C LEU A 17 7.54 -3.72 -14.19
N ASP A 18 8.69 -3.04 -14.03
CA ASP A 18 9.89 -3.32 -14.83
C ASP A 18 10.49 -4.68 -14.49
N ILE A 19 10.50 -5.09 -13.23
CA ILE A 19 10.91 -6.45 -12.81
C ILE A 19 10.00 -7.51 -13.46
N LEU A 20 8.68 -7.29 -13.48
CA LEU A 20 7.75 -8.23 -14.13
C LEU A 20 8.04 -8.38 -15.63
N ARG A 21 8.21 -7.26 -16.34
CA ARG A 21 8.57 -7.29 -17.78
C ARG A 21 9.91 -7.96 -18.00
N HIS A 22 10.91 -7.60 -17.20
CA HIS A 22 12.26 -8.11 -17.34
C HIS A 22 12.28 -9.63 -17.16
N LEU A 23 11.73 -10.13 -16.05
CA LEU A 23 11.64 -11.57 -15.82
C LEU A 23 10.84 -12.27 -16.92
N ARG A 24 9.78 -11.64 -17.47
CA ARG A 24 9.02 -12.25 -18.55
C ARG A 24 9.82 -12.45 -19.84
N GLY A 25 10.80 -11.57 -20.08
CA GLY A 25 11.72 -11.64 -21.22
C GLY A 25 12.89 -12.61 -21.02
N GLN A 26 13.15 -13.08 -19.79
CA GLN A 26 14.25 -14.01 -19.50
C GLN A 26 13.86 -15.47 -19.78
N SER A 27 14.86 -16.28 -20.11
CA SER A 27 14.73 -17.74 -20.14
C SER A 27 14.29 -18.27 -18.77
N ASP A 28 13.31 -19.18 -18.74
CA ASP A 28 12.71 -19.75 -17.51
C ASP A 28 12.05 -18.76 -16.54
N MET A 29 11.94 -17.51 -16.98
CA MET A 29 11.34 -16.39 -16.24
C MET A 29 12.02 -16.13 -14.89
N LEU A 30 13.33 -16.31 -14.84
CA LEU A 30 14.15 -16.16 -13.64
C LEU A 30 15.32 -15.20 -13.87
N ALA A 31 15.73 -14.50 -12.82
CA ALA A 31 16.93 -13.68 -12.83
C ALA A 31 17.56 -13.57 -11.43
N PRO A 32 18.90 -13.56 -11.33
CA PRO A 32 19.60 -13.23 -10.10
C PRO A 32 19.35 -11.79 -9.63
N VAL A 33 19.48 -11.56 -8.33
CA VAL A 33 19.33 -10.21 -7.75
C VAL A 33 20.28 -9.19 -8.37
N GLY A 34 21.54 -9.55 -8.58
CA GLY A 34 22.54 -8.65 -9.18
C GLY A 34 22.11 -8.19 -10.56
N VAL A 35 21.70 -9.13 -11.42
CA VAL A 35 21.20 -8.85 -12.78
C VAL A 35 19.99 -7.93 -12.75
N LEU A 36 19.02 -8.16 -11.86
CA LEU A 36 17.84 -7.31 -11.74
C LEU A 36 18.17 -5.88 -11.28
N LEU A 37 19.17 -5.70 -10.41
CA LEU A 37 19.61 -4.39 -9.97
C LEU A 37 20.33 -3.64 -11.10
N ASP A 38 21.23 -4.32 -11.79
CA ASP A 38 22.08 -3.75 -12.83
C ASP A 38 21.26 -3.41 -14.09
N ASP A 39 20.51 -4.38 -14.63
CA ASP A 39 19.78 -4.21 -15.90
C ASP A 39 18.63 -3.21 -15.80
N LEU A 40 18.04 -3.05 -14.60
CA LEU A 40 16.96 -2.11 -14.34
C LEU A 40 17.43 -0.81 -13.70
N ALA A 41 18.74 -0.65 -13.48
CA ALA A 41 19.35 0.49 -12.79
C ALA A 41 18.63 0.84 -11.47
N LEU A 42 18.22 -0.18 -10.71
CA LEU A 42 17.49 0.00 -9.47
C LEU A 42 18.46 0.11 -8.28
N SER A 43 18.21 1.06 -7.38
CA SER A 43 18.86 1.03 -6.07
C SER A 43 18.39 -0.18 -5.27
N GLU A 44 19.27 -0.74 -4.43
CA GLU A 44 18.92 -1.85 -3.52
C GLU A 44 17.67 -1.55 -2.67
N ARG A 45 17.50 -0.29 -2.26
CA ARG A 45 16.34 0.16 -1.49
C ARG A 45 15.05 0.11 -2.30
N ALA A 46 15.07 0.58 -3.54
CA ALA A 46 13.89 0.54 -4.44
C ALA A 46 13.56 -0.92 -4.79
N PHE A 47 14.56 -1.69 -5.19
CA PHE A 47 14.45 -3.13 -5.46
C PHE A 47 13.85 -3.89 -4.27
N GLY A 48 14.37 -3.69 -3.06
CA GLY A 48 13.89 -4.35 -1.86
C GLY A 48 12.43 -4.05 -1.52
N LYS A 49 11.93 -2.85 -1.86
CA LYS A 49 10.50 -2.51 -1.73
C LYS A 49 9.65 -3.21 -2.79
N ALA A 50 10.08 -3.13 -4.06
CA ALA A 50 9.39 -3.72 -5.20
C ALA A 50 9.29 -5.25 -5.05
N ILE A 51 10.41 -5.94 -4.85
CA ILE A 51 10.46 -7.39 -4.80
C ILE A 51 9.67 -7.96 -3.62
N ARG A 52 9.70 -7.30 -2.44
CA ARG A 52 8.89 -7.71 -1.28
C ARG A 52 7.40 -7.65 -1.61
N ARG A 53 6.95 -6.61 -2.33
CA ARG A 53 5.55 -6.52 -2.77
C ARG A 53 5.22 -7.62 -3.76
N LEU A 54 6.05 -7.82 -4.78
CA LEU A 54 5.83 -8.83 -5.82
C LEU A 54 5.74 -10.24 -5.22
N VAL A 55 6.61 -10.55 -4.25
CA VAL A 55 6.55 -11.82 -3.50
C VAL A 55 5.28 -11.93 -2.67
N THR A 56 4.91 -10.86 -1.95
CA THR A 56 3.73 -10.85 -1.08
C THR A 56 2.41 -10.98 -1.87
N GLN A 57 2.37 -10.43 -3.08
CA GLN A 57 1.22 -10.57 -3.99
C GLN A 57 1.26 -11.86 -4.81
N GLY A 58 2.30 -12.69 -4.64
CA GLY A 58 2.43 -13.98 -5.30
C GLY A 58 2.79 -13.90 -6.78
N TYR A 59 3.30 -12.77 -7.28
CA TYR A 59 3.77 -12.65 -8.67
C TYR A 59 5.15 -13.25 -8.88
N VAL A 60 6.00 -13.16 -7.86
CA VAL A 60 7.39 -13.63 -7.91
C VAL A 60 7.64 -14.54 -6.72
N GLN A 61 8.46 -15.57 -6.90
CA GLN A 61 8.94 -16.42 -5.82
C GLN A 61 10.46 -16.36 -5.72
N TYR A 62 10.95 -16.47 -4.49
CA TYR A 62 12.38 -16.58 -4.20
C TYR A 62 12.81 -18.04 -4.40
N VAL A 63 13.87 -18.25 -5.17
CA VAL A 63 14.49 -19.56 -5.41
C VAL A 63 15.96 -19.43 -5.06
N GLN A 64 16.45 -20.29 -4.17
CA GLN A 64 17.86 -20.37 -3.86
C GLN A 64 18.51 -21.36 -4.83
N MET A 65 19.44 -20.88 -5.66
CA MET A 65 20.19 -21.72 -6.60
C MET A 65 21.68 -21.46 -6.37
N ASP A 66 22.46 -22.51 -6.09
CA ASP A 66 23.93 -22.47 -6.02
C ASP A 66 24.52 -21.29 -5.23
N ALA A 67 23.92 -20.98 -4.06
CA ALA A 67 24.26 -19.87 -3.16
C ALA A 67 23.94 -18.45 -3.68
N GLU A 68 23.28 -18.33 -4.83
CA GLU A 68 22.80 -17.06 -5.38
C GLU A 68 21.29 -16.86 -5.11
N ALA A 69 20.94 -15.61 -4.82
CA ALA A 69 19.56 -15.18 -4.65
C ALA A 69 18.91 -14.97 -6.01
N VAL A 70 17.96 -15.83 -6.38
CA VAL A 70 17.25 -15.77 -7.67
C VAL A 70 15.77 -15.55 -7.44
N TYR A 71 15.15 -14.76 -8.31
CA TYR A 71 13.71 -14.54 -8.34
C TYR A 71 13.12 -15.07 -9.63
N ARG A 72 11.96 -15.72 -9.54
CA ARG A 72 11.26 -16.33 -10.67
C ARG A 72 9.79 -15.90 -10.70
N LEU A 73 9.22 -15.66 -11.88
CA LEU A 73 7.77 -15.47 -12.02
C LEU A 73 7.03 -16.75 -11.62
N THR A 74 5.94 -16.57 -10.86
CA THR A 74 4.94 -17.61 -10.66
C THR A 74 3.99 -17.67 -11.85
N ASP A 75 3.07 -18.64 -11.88
CA ASP A 75 2.00 -18.65 -12.90
C ASP A 75 1.16 -17.37 -12.88
N THR A 76 0.89 -16.82 -11.68
CA THR A 76 0.20 -15.55 -11.52
C THR A 76 1.05 -14.38 -12.04
N GLY A 77 2.35 -14.36 -11.74
CA GLY A 77 3.28 -13.37 -12.25
C GLY A 77 3.40 -13.38 -13.76
N ARG A 78 3.38 -14.57 -14.37
CA ARG A 78 3.40 -14.74 -15.81
C ARG A 78 2.18 -14.13 -16.48
N ARG A 79 0.97 -14.46 -15.99
CA ARG A 79 -0.28 -13.88 -16.51
C ARG A 79 -0.29 -12.37 -16.34
N ALA A 80 0.10 -11.87 -15.18
CA ALA A 80 0.19 -10.44 -14.91
C ALA A 80 1.21 -9.74 -15.84
N ALA A 81 2.34 -10.37 -16.16
CA ALA A 81 3.30 -9.82 -17.11
C ALA A 81 2.77 -9.86 -18.57
N ASP A 82 2.03 -10.92 -18.94
CA ASP A 82 1.38 -11.01 -20.26
C ASP A 82 0.31 -9.92 -20.44
N GLU A 83 -0.55 -9.72 -19.43
CA GLU A 83 -1.56 -8.65 -19.39
C GLU A 83 -0.94 -7.25 -19.43
N LEU A 84 0.18 -7.05 -18.74
CA LEU A 84 0.95 -5.81 -18.76
C LEU A 84 1.43 -5.50 -20.18
N ILE A 85 1.99 -6.50 -20.88
CA ILE A 85 2.47 -6.36 -22.26
C ILE A 85 1.30 -6.08 -23.21
N GLU A 86 0.17 -6.78 -23.06
CA GLU A 86 -1.02 -6.59 -23.88
C GLU A 86 -1.61 -5.18 -23.72
N TYR A 87 -1.66 -4.67 -22.49
CA TYR A 87 -2.05 -3.30 -22.21
C TYR A 87 -1.13 -2.30 -22.93
N GLU A 88 0.18 -2.46 -22.83
CA GLU A 88 1.15 -1.55 -23.45
C GLU A 88 1.09 -1.58 -24.98
N GLN A 89 0.88 -2.76 -25.56
CA GLN A 89 0.72 -2.92 -27.00
C GLN A 89 -0.59 -2.29 -27.51
N SER A 90 -1.68 -2.44 -26.76
CA SER A 90 -3.00 -1.93 -27.16
C SER A 90 -3.16 -0.43 -26.96
N THR A 91 -2.44 0.16 -26.00
CA THR A 91 -2.51 1.60 -25.69
C THR A 91 -1.35 2.41 -26.27
N GLY A 92 -0.22 1.75 -26.58
CA GLY A 92 1.04 2.43 -26.93
C GLY A 92 1.69 3.14 -25.73
N VAL A 93 1.12 3.01 -24.53
CA VAL A 93 1.59 3.66 -23.31
C VAL A 93 2.30 2.64 -22.46
N ARG A 94 3.58 2.90 -22.15
CA ARG A 94 4.35 2.06 -21.23
C ARG A 94 3.94 2.38 -19.79
N ALA A 95 3.48 1.38 -19.04
CA ALA A 95 3.12 1.54 -17.63
C ALA A 95 4.39 1.65 -16.77
N THR A 96 4.94 2.85 -16.64
CA THR A 96 6.14 3.06 -15.86
C THR A 96 5.79 3.20 -14.38
N GLY A 97 6.48 2.47 -13.50
CA GLY A 97 6.37 2.64 -12.04
C GLY A 97 7.03 3.94 -11.52
N THR A 98 7.14 4.96 -12.37
CA THR A 98 7.66 6.28 -12.07
C THR A 98 6.49 7.22 -11.81
N HIS A 99 5.78 7.00 -10.70
CA HIS A 99 5.37 8.18 -9.94
C HIS A 99 6.62 8.59 -9.17
N SER A 100 7.33 9.62 -9.65
CA SER A 100 8.26 10.31 -8.78
C SER A 100 7.44 10.83 -7.60
N ILE A 101 8.05 10.82 -6.42
CA ILE A 101 7.48 11.49 -5.24
C ILE A 101 7.24 12.98 -5.56
N ASP A 102 7.89 13.52 -6.61
CA ASP A 102 7.69 14.87 -7.13
C ASP A 102 6.31 15.11 -7.80
N GLU A 103 5.50 14.09 -8.09
CA GLU A 103 4.09 14.28 -8.49
C GLU A 103 3.14 14.52 -7.30
N PHE A 104 3.57 14.16 -6.08
CA PHE A 104 2.83 14.38 -4.86
C PHE A 104 3.39 15.60 -4.13
N GLY A 105 3.08 16.80 -4.66
CA GLY A 105 3.60 18.06 -4.14
C GLY A 105 3.00 18.52 -2.81
N ILE A 106 1.99 17.81 -2.28
CA ILE A 106 1.24 18.21 -1.09
C ILE A 106 1.43 17.15 -0.01
N THR A 107 1.96 17.54 1.15
CA THR A 107 2.16 16.62 2.27
C THR A 107 1.06 16.73 3.30
N GLY A 108 0.62 15.59 3.80
CA GLY A 108 -0.30 15.50 4.91
C GLY A 108 0.13 14.41 5.88
N ARG A 109 -0.72 14.17 6.87
CA ARG A 109 -0.54 13.13 7.86
C ARG A 109 -1.82 12.34 8.01
N VAL A 110 -1.63 11.03 8.18
CA VAL A 110 -2.66 10.15 8.71
C VAL A 110 -2.27 9.77 10.13
N VAL A 111 -3.22 9.84 11.06
CA VAL A 111 -3.05 9.54 12.48
C VAL A 111 -4.08 8.49 12.88
N MET A 112 -3.63 7.41 13.50
CA MET A 112 -4.48 6.39 14.09
C MET A 112 -4.38 6.44 15.60
N SER A 113 -5.49 6.69 16.27
CA SER A 113 -5.63 6.58 17.71
C SER A 113 -6.27 5.24 18.07
N VAL A 114 -5.58 4.49 18.93
CA VAL A 114 -5.95 3.16 19.40
C VAL A 114 -5.69 3.04 20.90
N PRO A 115 -6.36 2.12 21.61
CA PRO A 115 -5.95 1.75 22.97
C PRO A 115 -4.51 1.26 23.02
N GLU A 116 -3.82 1.44 24.15
CA GLU A 116 -2.47 0.92 24.37
C GLU A 116 -2.41 -0.63 24.33
N ALA A 117 -3.49 -1.28 24.79
CA ALA A 117 -3.70 -2.71 24.73
C ALA A 117 -5.19 -3.02 24.51
N VAL A 118 -5.50 -4.22 24.05
CA VAL A 118 -6.89 -4.66 23.84
C VAL A 118 -7.21 -5.90 24.67
N GLY A 119 -8.44 -5.96 25.19
CA GLY A 119 -8.95 -7.19 25.82
C GLY A 119 -9.18 -8.29 24.78
N PRO A 120 -9.15 -9.58 25.15
CA PRO A 120 -9.53 -10.66 24.25
C PRO A 120 -11.02 -10.60 23.92
N GLN A 121 -11.38 -10.78 22.64
CA GLN A 121 -12.78 -10.72 22.15
C GLN A 121 -13.49 -9.38 22.44
N THR A 122 -12.72 -8.32 22.67
CA THR A 122 -13.25 -7.00 22.99
C THR A 122 -13.31 -6.14 21.72
N ALA A 123 -14.44 -5.46 21.52
CA ALA A 123 -14.58 -4.46 20.48
C ALA A 123 -13.93 -3.15 20.94
N ILE A 124 -13.08 -2.58 20.09
CA ILE A 124 -12.40 -1.31 20.33
C ILE A 124 -12.71 -0.32 19.22
N LYS A 125 -12.72 0.97 19.58
CA LYS A 125 -12.82 2.07 18.61
C LYS A 125 -11.43 2.46 18.12
N VAL A 126 -11.22 2.39 16.82
CA VAL A 126 -10.02 2.87 16.12
C VAL A 126 -10.39 4.16 15.42
N VAL A 127 -9.80 5.28 15.86
CA VAL A 127 -10.07 6.59 15.25
C VAL A 127 -8.94 6.90 14.28
N VAL A 128 -9.27 7.15 13.03
CA VAL A 128 -8.30 7.51 11.99
C VAL A 128 -8.59 8.93 11.54
N GLY A 129 -7.64 9.83 11.75
CA GLY A 129 -7.70 11.22 11.30
C GLY A 129 -6.71 11.48 10.17
N THR A 130 -7.06 12.44 9.31
CA THR A 130 -6.18 12.98 8.28
C THR A 130 -6.15 14.49 8.34
N ALA A 131 -4.98 15.07 8.17
CA ALA A 131 -4.77 16.52 8.13
C ALA A 131 -3.67 16.86 7.12
N LEU A 132 -3.68 18.08 6.59
CA LEU A 132 -2.54 18.63 5.87
C LEU A 132 -1.45 19.03 6.86
N ASP A 133 -0.18 18.98 6.43
CA ASP A 133 0.88 19.63 7.17
C ASP A 133 0.71 21.16 7.09
N SER A 134 1.20 21.89 8.10
CA SER A 134 1.00 23.35 8.23
C SER A 134 1.44 24.18 7.02
N ASP A 135 2.44 23.69 6.27
CA ASP A 135 3.02 24.38 5.11
C ASP A 135 2.39 23.93 3.78
N SER A 136 1.45 22.98 3.83
CA SER A 136 0.77 22.39 2.68
C SER A 136 -0.64 22.97 2.53
N SER A 137 -1.04 23.25 1.30
CA SER A 137 -2.41 23.69 0.99
C SER A 137 -2.93 22.93 -0.24
N LEU A 138 -4.22 22.61 -0.20
CA LEU A 138 -4.93 22.00 -1.32
C LEU A 138 -5.67 23.09 -2.12
N PRO A 139 -5.54 23.13 -3.46
CA PRO A 139 -6.30 24.07 -4.28
C PRO A 139 -7.80 23.76 -4.30
N SER A 140 -8.16 22.48 -4.11
CA SER A 140 -9.53 21.98 -4.03
C SER A 140 -9.58 20.81 -3.04
N PRO A 141 -10.73 20.54 -2.37
CA PRO A 141 -10.87 19.37 -1.53
C PRO A 141 -10.59 18.07 -2.30
N VAL A 142 -9.96 17.10 -1.63
CA VAL A 142 -9.65 15.79 -2.21
C VAL A 142 -10.36 14.70 -1.44
N ASP A 143 -10.95 13.74 -2.15
CA ASP A 143 -11.56 12.58 -1.51
C ASP A 143 -10.50 11.51 -1.25
N LEU A 144 -10.44 11.06 -0.01
CA LEU A 144 -9.52 10.02 0.44
C LEU A 144 -10.30 8.76 0.79
N ILE A 145 -9.86 7.60 0.29
CA ILE A 145 -10.28 6.29 0.79
C ILE A 145 -9.27 5.82 1.82
N ILE A 146 -9.76 5.60 3.03
CA ILE A 146 -9.02 4.96 4.12
C ILE A 146 -9.49 3.52 4.20
N ARG A 147 -8.58 2.58 3.88
CA ARG A 147 -8.81 1.15 4.00
C ARG A 147 -8.13 0.58 5.23
N LEU A 148 -8.92 0.10 6.17
CA LEU A 148 -8.51 -0.61 7.37
C LEU A 148 -8.53 -2.12 7.14
N SER A 149 -7.43 -2.79 7.47
CA SER A 149 -7.32 -4.25 7.46
C SER A 149 -6.69 -4.73 8.76
N THR A 150 -7.05 -5.94 9.17
CA THR A 150 -6.64 -6.52 10.44
C THR A 150 -6.00 -7.88 10.29
N VAL A 151 -5.08 -8.22 11.20
CA VAL A 151 -4.62 -9.59 11.43
C VAL A 151 -4.97 -9.94 12.87
N ASN A 152 -5.57 -11.12 13.07
CA ASN A 152 -6.07 -11.60 14.36
C ASN A 152 -7.17 -10.71 14.99
N ALA A 153 -7.93 -10.00 14.17
CA ALA A 153 -9.11 -9.23 14.57
C ALA A 153 -10.09 -9.13 13.39
N GLN A 154 -11.32 -8.74 13.67
CA GLN A 154 -12.39 -8.51 12.69
C GLN A 154 -12.85 -7.05 12.73
N VAL A 155 -13.27 -6.52 11.58
CA VAL A 155 -13.85 -5.18 11.44
C VAL A 155 -15.36 -5.36 11.28
N ASP A 156 -16.17 -4.66 12.08
CA ASP A 156 -17.61 -4.99 12.21
C ASP A 156 -18.48 -4.53 11.03
N SER A 157 -18.20 -3.38 10.42
CA SER A 157 -19.10 -2.77 9.42
C SER A 157 -18.42 -2.59 8.05
N SER A 158 -17.57 -1.58 7.92
CA SER A 158 -16.85 -1.25 6.70
C SER A 158 -15.35 -1.27 6.95
N GLN A 159 -14.61 -1.89 6.03
CA GLN A 159 -13.16 -1.82 5.99
C GLN A 159 -12.70 -0.53 5.32
N ASP A 160 -13.57 0.12 4.55
CA ASP A 160 -13.28 1.35 3.83
C ASP A 160 -14.10 2.51 4.42
N ALA A 161 -13.48 3.69 4.44
CA ALA A 161 -14.13 4.96 4.73
C ALA A 161 -13.68 6.01 3.71
N VAL A 162 -14.62 6.78 3.18
CA VAL A 162 -14.32 7.93 2.31
C VAL A 162 -14.35 9.19 3.17
N LEU A 163 -13.27 9.97 3.11
CA LEU A 163 -13.11 11.24 3.81
C LEU A 163 -12.72 12.33 2.82
N THR A 164 -13.46 13.43 2.80
CA THR A 164 -13.09 14.61 2.01
C THR A 164 -12.12 15.48 2.82
N LEU A 165 -10.85 15.47 2.43
CA LEU A 165 -9.82 16.29 3.05
C LEU A 165 -9.80 17.68 2.41
N ALA A 166 -9.98 18.71 3.25
CA ALA A 166 -9.85 20.11 2.88
C ALA A 166 -8.86 20.79 3.86
N VAL A 167 -9.14 22.04 4.26
CA VAL A 167 -8.30 22.77 5.24
C VAL A 167 -8.46 22.23 6.66
N VAL A 168 -9.65 21.69 6.99
CA VAL A 168 -9.95 21.20 8.34
C VAL A 168 -9.62 19.71 8.44
N PRO A 169 -8.96 19.26 9.54
CA PRO A 169 -8.74 17.85 9.79
C PRO A 169 -10.06 17.07 9.86
N VAL A 170 -10.08 15.92 9.21
CA VAL A 170 -11.25 15.01 9.18
C VAL A 170 -10.88 13.68 9.79
N HIS A 171 -11.86 12.98 10.38
CA HIS A 171 -11.62 11.67 10.97
C HIS A 171 -12.79 10.71 10.77
N HIS A 172 -12.48 9.43 10.81
CA HIS A 172 -13.44 8.34 10.82
C HIS A 172 -13.16 7.40 12.00
N THR A 173 -14.21 6.77 12.52
CA THR A 173 -14.08 5.78 13.60
C THR A 173 -14.49 4.40 13.10
N PHE A 174 -13.56 3.45 13.13
CA PHE A 174 -13.81 2.05 12.87
C PHE A 174 -14.03 1.30 14.19
N THR A 175 -14.80 0.23 14.13
CA THR A 175 -14.93 -0.73 15.24
C THR A 175 -14.21 -2.01 14.87
N VAL A 176 -13.24 -2.39 15.71
CA VAL A 176 -12.40 -3.58 15.52
C VAL A 176 -12.56 -4.50 16.72
N LYS A 177 -12.93 -5.76 16.48
CA LYS A 177 -13.05 -6.79 17.50
C LYS A 177 -11.82 -7.69 17.49
N SER A 178 -11.09 -7.72 18.61
CA SER A 178 -9.91 -8.57 18.77
C SER A 178 -10.27 -10.06 18.78
N SER A 179 -9.31 -10.92 18.42
CA SER A 179 -9.42 -12.37 18.64
C SER A 179 -8.75 -12.80 19.96
N HIS A 180 -8.66 -14.13 20.20
CA HIS A 180 -7.94 -14.71 21.34
C HIS A 180 -6.41 -14.71 21.21
N LYS A 181 -5.86 -14.24 20.08
CA LYS A 181 -4.40 -14.24 19.86
C LYS A 181 -3.74 -13.16 20.70
N SER A 182 -2.46 -13.34 21.01
CA SER A 182 -1.68 -12.42 21.87
C SER A 182 -1.39 -11.06 21.24
N LYS A 183 -1.58 -10.90 19.93
CA LYS A 183 -1.37 -9.66 19.19
C LYS A 183 -2.42 -9.46 18.11
N VAL A 184 -2.88 -8.23 17.97
CA VAL A 184 -3.73 -7.74 16.88
C VAL A 184 -2.91 -6.77 16.03
N ARG A 185 -2.86 -6.98 14.71
CA ARG A 185 -2.31 -5.97 13.80
C ARG A 185 -3.44 -5.18 13.18
N ILE A 186 -3.34 -3.85 13.22
CA ILE A 186 -4.26 -2.95 12.52
C ILE A 186 -3.44 -2.20 11.48
N ARG A 187 -3.84 -2.30 10.22
CA ARG A 187 -3.19 -1.67 9.08
C ARG A 187 -4.15 -0.69 8.42
N ILE A 188 -3.64 0.49 8.09
CA ILE A 188 -4.33 1.50 7.31
C ILE A 188 -3.56 1.71 6.01
N ASN A 189 -4.27 1.71 4.90
CA ASN A 189 -3.78 2.23 3.62
C ASN A 189 -4.65 3.44 3.24
N VAL A 190 -4.02 4.48 2.73
CA VAL A 190 -4.68 5.71 2.31
C VAL A 190 -4.56 5.83 0.79
N TYR A 191 -5.66 6.12 0.14
CA TYR A 191 -5.75 6.40 -1.28
C TYR A 191 -6.48 7.72 -1.50
N GLN A 192 -6.19 8.42 -2.58
CA GLN A 192 -6.91 9.62 -3.03
C GLN A 192 -7.71 9.25 -4.29
N LEU A 193 -9.00 9.56 -4.34
CA LEU A 193 -9.77 9.48 -5.58
C LEU A 193 -9.34 10.62 -6.52
N LYS A 194 -9.21 10.29 -7.80
CA LYS A 194 -9.09 11.30 -8.85
C LYS A 194 -10.45 11.95 -9.14
N SER A 195 -10.41 13.10 -9.81
CA SER A 195 -11.59 13.90 -10.20
C SER A 195 -12.59 13.14 -11.08
N ASP A 196 -12.16 12.06 -11.75
CA ASP A 196 -13.01 11.18 -12.55
C ASP A 196 -13.84 10.18 -11.72
N GLY A 197 -13.52 10.03 -10.43
CA GLY A 197 -14.23 9.17 -9.48
C GLY A 197 -14.01 7.65 -9.67
N GLU A 198 -13.29 7.24 -10.72
CA GLU A 198 -13.07 5.82 -11.06
C GLU A 198 -11.66 5.34 -10.66
N ASP A 199 -10.69 6.25 -10.61
CA ASP A 199 -9.29 5.96 -10.29
C ASP A 199 -8.89 6.40 -8.87
N VAL A 200 -7.96 5.64 -8.27
CA VAL A 200 -7.39 5.95 -6.95
C VAL A 200 -5.87 5.98 -6.97
N LEU A 201 -5.27 6.96 -6.30
CA LEU A 201 -3.83 7.14 -6.13
C LEU A 201 -3.43 6.74 -4.71
N PRO A 202 -2.47 5.83 -4.49
CA PRO A 202 -2.03 5.48 -3.15
C PRO A 202 -1.17 6.59 -2.54
N CYS A 203 -1.61 7.07 -1.38
CA CYS A 203 -1.02 8.21 -0.69
C CYS A 203 -0.15 7.82 0.50
N GLY A 204 -0.19 6.55 0.91
CA GLY A 204 0.62 6.03 2.02
C GLY A 204 -0.18 5.13 2.94
N GLY A 205 0.28 5.03 4.19
CA GLY A 205 -0.31 4.16 5.19
C GLY A 205 0.74 3.51 6.08
N PHE A 206 0.27 2.84 7.13
CA PHE A 206 1.12 2.18 8.11
C PHE A 206 0.33 1.11 8.87
N TYR A 207 1.01 0.37 9.74
CA TYR A 207 0.37 -0.58 10.64
C TYR A 207 0.88 -0.43 12.07
N VAL A 208 0.08 -0.88 13.02
CA VAL A 208 0.44 -0.99 14.43
C VAL A 208 0.11 -2.38 14.95
N ASP A 209 0.92 -2.88 15.86
CA ASP A 209 0.68 -4.13 16.57
C ASP A 209 0.25 -3.81 18.01
N LEU A 210 -0.97 -4.21 18.36
CA LEU A 210 -1.53 -4.04 19.69
C LEU A 210 -1.40 -5.34 20.49
N PRO A 211 -0.89 -5.31 21.72
CA PRO A 211 -0.89 -6.47 22.59
C PRO A 211 -2.31 -6.78 23.07
N VAL A 212 -2.66 -8.06 23.12
CA VAL A 212 -3.92 -8.53 23.72
C VAL A 212 -3.65 -8.95 25.16
N LYS A 213 -4.26 -8.25 26.13
CA LYS A 213 -4.06 -8.47 27.57
C LYS A 213 -5.39 -8.50 28.30
N ALA A 214 -5.54 -9.42 29.25
CA ALA A 214 -6.70 -9.42 30.15
C ALA A 214 -6.69 -8.15 31.01
N GLY A 215 -7.85 -7.53 31.21
CA GLY A 215 -7.98 -6.29 31.98
C GLY A 215 -7.35 -5.06 31.30
N ALA A 216 -7.18 -5.08 29.97
CA ALA A 216 -6.68 -3.92 29.23
C ALA A 216 -7.59 -2.70 29.43
N ASP A 217 -6.98 -1.57 29.79
CA ASP A 217 -7.66 -0.29 29.84
C ASP A 217 -7.80 0.27 28.42
N THR A 218 -9.05 0.34 27.94
CA THR A 218 -9.37 0.85 26.60
C THR A 218 -9.52 2.36 26.54
N GLU A 219 -9.54 3.05 27.69
CA GLU A 219 -9.64 4.51 27.78
C GLU A 219 -8.28 5.18 27.56
N ARG A 220 -7.19 4.51 27.92
CA ARG A 220 -5.83 5.01 27.64
C ARG A 220 -5.46 4.80 26.18
N ARG A 221 -5.44 5.89 25.43
CA ARG A 221 -5.19 5.88 23.97
C ARG A 221 -3.78 6.33 23.63
N VAL A 222 -3.21 5.68 22.61
CA VAL A 222 -1.95 6.05 21.96
C VAL A 222 -2.25 6.42 20.51
N ALA A 223 -1.61 7.48 20.03
CA ALA A 223 -1.72 7.93 18.65
C ALA A 223 -0.44 7.60 17.88
N TYR A 224 -0.59 7.02 16.70
CA TYR A 224 0.48 6.71 15.77
C TYR A 224 0.24 7.46 14.47
N GLY A 225 1.27 8.08 13.91
CA GLY A 225 1.14 8.89 12.71
C GLY A 225 2.14 8.49 11.63
N SER A 226 1.75 8.68 10.38
CA SER A 226 2.63 8.59 9.23
C SER A 226 2.33 9.70 8.24
N ALA A 227 3.35 10.13 7.49
CA ALA A 227 3.16 11.07 6.40
C ALA A 227 2.39 10.41 5.26
N ILE A 228 1.55 11.19 4.58
CA ILE A 228 0.89 10.84 3.33
C ILE A 228 1.25 11.88 2.27
N ALA A 229 1.33 11.43 1.04
CA ALA A 229 1.64 12.25 -0.12
C ALA A 229 0.37 12.38 -0.97
N LEU A 230 -0.02 13.62 -1.29
CA LEU A 230 -1.25 13.97 -1.99
C LEU A 230 -0.94 14.69 -3.31
N LYS A 231 -1.81 14.49 -4.29
CA LYS A 231 -1.74 15.18 -5.58
C LYS A 231 -2.81 16.28 -5.60
N ALA A 232 -2.51 17.43 -6.20
CA ALA A 232 -3.55 18.41 -6.44
C ALA A 232 -4.57 17.84 -7.44
N ASN A 233 -5.87 17.90 -7.12
CA ASN A 233 -6.90 17.66 -8.13
C ASN A 233 -6.92 18.89 -9.06
N ALA A 234 -6.52 18.67 -10.32
CA ALA A 234 -6.65 19.65 -11.39
C ALA A 234 -8.13 19.79 -11.81
#